data_AF-A0A6I0DN92-F1
#
_entry.id   AF-A0A6I0DN92-F1
#
_cell.length_a   1.000
_cell.length_b   1.000
_cell.length_c   1.000
_cell.angle_alpha   90.00
_cell.angle_beta   90.00
_cell.angle_gamma   90.00
#
_symmetry.space_group_name_H-M   'P 1'
#
loop_
_entity.id
_entity.type
_entity.pdbx_description
1 polymer ?
#
loop_
_entity_poly.entity_id
_entity_poly.type
_entity_poly.pdbx_seq_one_letter_code
_entity_poly.pdbx_strand_id
1 'polypeptide(L)'
;LAEIGISVLLSTRVPTIQKAAQCGLLTMQKVFVTDRSTWPRSLKAISQSAPNLVQIMPSPMLGYLSAEDKRRLPPIVASGFICNEDDVSAAMKQGAIAVSSSNKSLWNYGGRR
;
A
#
# COMPACT_ATOMS: atom_id res chain seq x y z
N LEU A 1 4.02 20.73 3.10
CA LEU A 1 4.71 19.42 2.95
C LEU A 1 5.69 19.46 1.78
N ALA A 2 5.22 19.72 0.55
CA ALA A 2 6.10 19.88 -0.61
C ALA A 2 7.17 20.96 -0.38
N GLU A 3 6.77 22.15 0.08
CA GLU A 3 7.67 23.29 0.34
C GLU A 3 8.77 23.01 1.38
N ILE A 4 8.57 22.05 2.28
CA ILE A 4 9.57 21.67 3.30
C ILE A 4 10.37 20.42 2.89
N GLY A 5 10.31 20.03 1.61
CA GLY A 5 11.13 18.95 1.05
C GLY A 5 10.58 17.53 1.22
N ILE A 6 9.33 17.35 1.67
CA ILE A 6 8.72 16.01 1.72
C ILE A 6 8.37 15.55 0.31
N SER A 7 8.77 14.32 -0.05
CA SER A 7 8.57 13.78 -1.40
C SER A 7 7.28 12.97 -1.56
N VAL A 8 6.79 12.36 -0.48
CA VAL A 8 5.67 11.39 -0.51
C VAL A 8 4.66 11.71 0.58
N LEU A 9 3.36 11.58 0.26
CA LEU A 9 2.27 11.60 1.23
C LEU A 9 1.50 10.27 1.23
N LEU A 10 1.28 9.72 2.43
CA LEU A 10 0.42 8.57 2.68
C LEU A 10 -0.83 9.01 3.45
N SER A 11 -2.02 8.66 2.96
CA SER A 11 -3.28 8.97 3.67
C SER A 11 -4.38 7.95 3.37
N THR A 12 -5.34 7.82 4.27
CA THR A 12 -6.59 7.09 4.04
C THR A 12 -7.70 7.96 3.42
N ARG A 13 -7.50 9.29 3.36
CA ARG A 13 -8.54 10.25 2.97
C ARG A 13 -8.37 10.72 1.52
N VAL A 14 -9.39 10.48 0.69
CA VAL A 14 -9.43 10.89 -0.72
C VAL A 14 -9.08 12.37 -0.94
N PRO A 15 -9.68 13.34 -0.21
CA PRO A 15 -9.37 14.76 -0.45
C PRO A 15 -7.91 15.11 -0.15
N THR A 16 -7.29 14.45 0.83
CA THR A 16 -5.88 14.66 1.17
C THR A 16 -4.96 14.15 0.07
N ILE A 17 -5.26 12.99 -0.50
CA ILE A 17 -4.51 12.45 -1.64
C ILE A 17 -4.60 13.39 -2.84
N GLN A 18 -5.81 13.80 -3.22
CA GLN A 18 -6.02 14.69 -4.36
C GLN A 18 -5.29 16.04 -4.17
N LYS A 19 -5.36 16.62 -2.98
CA LYS A 19 -4.65 17.87 -2.69
C LYS A 19 -3.14 17.70 -2.74
N ALA A 20 -2.61 16.60 -2.20
CA ALA A 20 -1.18 16.31 -2.25
C ALA A 20 -0.68 16.12 -3.70
N ALA A 21 -1.45 15.43 -4.53
CA ALA A 21 -1.14 15.26 -5.95
C ALA A 21 -1.08 16.61 -6.70
N GLN A 22 -2.03 17.51 -6.44
CA GLN A 22 -2.01 18.89 -6.99
C GLN A 22 -0.78 19.69 -6.55
N CYS A 23 -0.23 19.40 -5.37
CA CYS A 23 1.00 20.00 -4.87
C CYS A 23 2.27 19.31 -5.39
N GLY A 24 2.17 18.38 -6.35
CA GLY A 24 3.30 17.68 -6.96
C GLY A 24 3.93 16.59 -6.08
N LEU A 25 3.26 16.16 -5.01
CA LEU A 25 3.75 15.07 -4.16
C LEU A 25 3.42 13.71 -4.80
N LEU A 26 4.32 12.74 -4.63
CA LEU A 26 3.97 11.35 -4.86
C LEU A 26 2.96 10.93 -3.79
N THR A 27 1.87 10.29 -4.20
CA THR A 27 0.76 9.94 -3.31
C THR A 27 0.59 8.44 -3.15
N MET A 28 0.33 8.02 -1.91
CA MET A 28 0.02 6.64 -1.58
C MET A 28 -1.30 6.60 -0.79
N GLN A 29 -2.29 5.88 -1.29
CA GLN A 29 -3.55 5.66 -0.57
C GLN A 29 -3.39 4.46 0.35
N LYS A 30 -3.60 4.68 1.65
CA LYS A 30 -3.65 3.60 2.64
C LYS A 30 -5.04 2.99 2.68
N VAL A 31 -5.10 1.67 2.67
CA VAL A 31 -6.33 0.88 2.67
C VAL A 31 -6.25 -0.18 3.75
N PHE A 32 -7.29 -0.24 4.57
CA PHE A 32 -7.50 -1.32 5.53
C PHE A 32 -8.56 -2.27 4.96
N VAL A 33 -8.17 -3.52 4.72
CA VAL A 33 -9.06 -4.61 4.33
C VAL A 33 -9.39 -5.37 5.61
N THR A 34 -10.51 -5.03 6.24
CA THR A 34 -10.96 -5.69 7.48
C THR A 34 -11.86 -6.88 7.18
N ASP A 35 -12.65 -6.77 6.13
CA ASP A 35 -13.63 -7.76 5.69
C ASP A 35 -13.99 -7.54 4.20
N ARG A 36 -14.74 -8.49 3.63
CA ARG A 36 -15.17 -8.44 2.22
C ARG A 36 -16.04 -7.22 1.89
N SER A 37 -16.79 -6.69 2.85
CA SER A 37 -17.71 -5.55 2.63
C SER A 37 -16.95 -4.23 2.49
N THR A 38 -15.76 -4.12 3.07
CA THR A 38 -14.91 -2.92 2.94
C THR A 38 -14.23 -2.81 1.59
N TRP A 39 -13.99 -3.94 0.90
CA TRP A 39 -13.19 -3.95 -0.32
C TRP A 39 -13.76 -3.10 -1.47
N PRO A 40 -15.06 -3.20 -1.83
CA PRO A 40 -15.63 -2.36 -2.89
C PRO A 40 -15.54 -0.86 -2.58
N ARG A 41 -15.71 -0.48 -1.30
CA ARG A 41 -15.57 0.92 -0.86
C ARG A 41 -14.13 1.41 -1.02
N SER A 42 -13.16 0.57 -0.67
CA SER A 42 -11.74 0.85 -0.86
C SER A 42 -11.40 1.02 -2.34
N LEU A 43 -11.88 0.13 -3.21
CA LEU A 43 -11.68 0.25 -4.66
C LEU A 43 -12.24 1.58 -5.20
N LYS A 44 -13.45 1.96 -4.77
CA LYS A 44 -14.04 3.25 -5.14
C LYS A 44 -13.17 4.42 -4.66
N ALA A 45 -12.70 4.38 -3.41
CA ALA A 45 -11.85 5.43 -2.87
C ALA A 45 -10.52 5.56 -3.62
N ILE A 46 -9.87 4.43 -3.95
CA ILE A 46 -8.62 4.39 -4.75
C ILE A 46 -8.86 4.98 -6.13
N SER A 47 -9.96 4.58 -6.80
CA SER A 47 -10.30 5.11 -8.12
C SER A 47 -10.57 6.62 -8.08
N GLN A 48 -11.24 7.11 -7.04
CA GLN A 48 -11.53 8.55 -6.86
C GLN A 48 -10.28 9.36 -6.53
N SER A 49 -9.38 8.84 -5.71
CA SER A 49 -8.17 9.55 -5.31
C SER A 49 -7.04 9.45 -6.34
N ALA A 50 -7.08 8.46 -7.23
CA ALA A 50 -6.09 8.18 -8.27
C ALA A 50 -4.63 8.29 -7.76
N PRO A 51 -4.27 7.57 -6.68
CA PRO A 51 -2.95 7.68 -6.07
C PRO A 51 -1.88 7.01 -6.94
N ASN A 52 -0.62 7.39 -6.76
CA ASN A 52 0.50 6.73 -7.46
C ASN A 52 0.75 5.31 -6.92
N LEU A 53 0.48 5.08 -5.64
CA LEU A 53 0.72 3.81 -4.94
C LEU A 53 -0.48 3.48 -4.04
N VAL A 54 -0.65 2.20 -3.70
CA VAL A 54 -1.59 1.78 -2.66
C VAL A 54 -0.85 1.02 -1.56
N GLN A 55 -1.10 1.36 -0.30
CA GLN A 55 -0.67 0.54 0.83
C GLN A 55 -1.84 -0.32 1.30
N ILE A 56 -1.73 -1.63 1.16
CA ILE A 56 -2.75 -2.59 1.63
C ILE A 56 -2.35 -3.10 3.01
N MET A 57 -3.30 -3.04 3.94
CA MET A 57 -3.16 -3.57 5.29
C MET A 57 -4.37 -4.43 5.70
N PRO A 58 -4.15 -5.52 6.45
CA PRO A 58 -2.86 -6.13 6.75
C PRO A 58 -2.30 -6.94 5.56
N SER A 59 -0.98 -7.22 5.55
CA SER A 59 -0.28 -7.93 4.47
C SER A 59 -0.93 -9.27 4.07
N PRO A 60 -1.40 -10.13 5.01
CA PRO A 60 -2.07 -11.38 4.64
C PRO A 60 -3.32 -11.19 3.76
N MET A 61 -3.97 -10.01 3.78
CA MET A 61 -5.14 -9.75 2.95
C MET A 61 -4.84 -9.77 1.46
N LEU A 62 -3.58 -9.56 1.05
CA LEU A 62 -3.19 -9.67 -0.36
C LEU A 62 -3.51 -11.07 -0.93
N GLY A 63 -3.43 -12.13 -0.11
CA GLY A 63 -3.78 -13.48 -0.56
C GLY A 63 -5.26 -13.68 -0.88
N TYR A 64 -6.13 -12.82 -0.36
CA TYR A 64 -7.58 -12.89 -0.56
C TYR A 64 -8.09 -11.99 -1.68
N LEU A 65 -7.25 -11.07 -2.19
CA LEU A 65 -7.60 -10.23 -3.34
C LEU A 65 -7.54 -11.05 -4.63
N SER A 66 -8.52 -10.86 -5.50
CA SER A 66 -8.54 -11.52 -6.80
C SER A 66 -7.35 -11.05 -7.66
N ALA A 67 -6.87 -11.91 -8.57
CA ALA A 67 -5.82 -11.53 -9.51
C ALA A 67 -6.24 -10.35 -10.41
N GLU A 68 -7.54 -10.24 -10.71
CA GLU A 68 -8.10 -9.12 -11.47
C GLU A 68 -8.04 -7.82 -10.68
N ASP A 69 -8.47 -7.84 -9.41
CA ASP A 69 -8.39 -6.65 -8.55
C ASP A 69 -6.95 -6.17 -8.43
N LYS A 70 -6.00 -7.08 -8.18
CA LYS A 70 -4.57 -6.74 -8.09
C LYS A 70 -4.05 -6.06 -9.34
N ARG A 71 -4.48 -6.48 -10.54
CA ARG A 71 -4.08 -5.85 -11.81
C ARG A 71 -4.69 -4.46 -12.02
N ARG A 72 -5.84 -4.17 -11.42
CA ARG A 72 -6.51 -2.87 -11.52
C ARG A 72 -5.99 -1.84 -10.52
N LEU A 73 -5.28 -2.29 -9.49
CA LEU A 73 -4.71 -1.41 -8.47
C LEU A 73 -3.41 -0.75 -8.96
N PRO A 74 -3.10 0.47 -8.47
CA PRO A 74 -1.73 0.98 -8.51
C PRO A 74 -0.75 0.01 -7.83
N PRO A 75 0.57 0.16 -8.03
CA PRO A 75 1.56 -0.72 -7.40
C PRO A 75 1.37 -0.80 -5.88
N ILE A 76 1.40 -2.04 -5.38
CA ILE A 76 1.00 -2.37 -4.01
C ILE A 76 2.22 -2.36 -3.08
N VAL A 77 2.12 -1.62 -1.98
CA VAL A 77 3.00 -1.74 -0.82
C VAL A 77 2.27 -2.53 0.25
N ALA A 78 2.77 -3.70 0.63
CA ALA A 78 2.19 -4.49 1.71
C ALA A 78 2.64 -3.95 3.08
N SER A 79 1.75 -3.94 4.07
CA SER A 79 2.07 -3.48 5.43
C SER A 79 1.20 -4.17 6.48
N GLY A 80 1.71 -4.27 7.71
CA GLY A 80 1.04 -4.92 8.84
C GLY A 80 1.12 -6.45 8.79
N PHE A 81 1.31 -7.08 9.95
CA PHE A 81 1.54 -8.53 10.09
C PHE A 81 2.73 -9.03 9.23
N ILE A 82 3.81 -8.25 9.19
CA ILE A 82 5.09 -8.67 8.62
C ILE A 82 6.06 -8.86 9.79
N CYS A 83 6.19 -10.10 10.23
CA CYS A 83 6.89 -10.48 11.45
C CYS A 83 8.25 -11.12 11.14
N ASN A 84 8.39 -11.78 10.00
CA ASN A 84 9.62 -12.45 9.58
C ASN A 84 9.86 -12.32 8.06
N GLU A 85 10.96 -12.90 7.58
CA GLU A 85 11.34 -12.87 6.16
C GLU A 85 10.38 -13.66 5.26
N ASP A 86 9.76 -14.72 5.78
CA ASP A 86 8.77 -15.49 5.03
C ASP A 86 7.51 -14.67 4.76
N ASP A 87 7.08 -13.82 5.70
CA ASP A 87 5.98 -12.87 5.49
C ASP A 87 6.31 -11.86 4.38
N VAL A 88 7.57 -11.40 4.33
CA VAL A 88 8.07 -10.52 3.25
C VAL A 88 7.99 -11.26 1.92
N SER A 89 8.54 -12.48 1.85
CA SER A 89 8.51 -13.32 0.64
C SER A 89 7.08 -13.60 0.17
N ALA A 90 6.18 -13.91 1.10
CA ALA A 90 4.77 -14.16 0.82
C ALA A 90 4.08 -12.91 0.25
N ALA A 91 4.31 -11.73 0.82
CA ALA A 91 3.75 -10.48 0.31
C ALA A 91 4.22 -10.19 -1.12
N MET A 92 5.52 -10.34 -1.40
CA MET A 92 6.09 -10.13 -2.73
C MET A 92 5.51 -11.10 -3.76
N LYS A 93 5.41 -12.40 -3.42
CA LYS A 93 4.77 -13.43 -4.27
C LYS A 93 3.30 -13.11 -4.55
N GLN A 94 2.62 -12.41 -3.65
CA GLN A 94 1.22 -12.01 -3.81
C GLN A 94 1.02 -10.73 -4.63
N GLY A 95 2.10 -10.16 -5.19
CA GLY A 95 2.05 -9.01 -6.10
C GLY A 95 2.38 -7.67 -5.44
N ALA A 96 2.88 -7.67 -4.19
CA ALA A 96 3.46 -6.46 -3.63
C ALA A 96 4.79 -6.12 -4.33
N ILE A 97 5.04 -4.84 -4.56
CA ILE A 97 6.32 -4.34 -5.08
C ILE A 97 7.28 -3.93 -3.95
N ALA A 98 6.75 -3.73 -2.75
CA ALA A 98 7.50 -3.36 -1.56
C ALA A 98 6.73 -3.76 -0.30
N VAL A 99 7.47 -3.79 0.81
CA VAL A 99 6.95 -4.08 2.15
C VAL A 99 7.33 -2.92 3.07
N SER A 100 6.36 -2.44 3.85
CA SER A 100 6.57 -1.48 4.94
C SER A 100 6.42 -2.21 6.27
N SER A 101 7.47 -2.22 7.10
CA SER A 101 7.42 -2.85 8.43
C SER A 101 8.09 -1.99 9.50
N SER A 102 7.48 -1.96 10.68
CA SER A 102 8.09 -1.42 11.90
C SER A 102 9.01 -2.43 12.60
N ASN A 103 9.05 -3.68 12.14
CA ASN A 103 9.91 -4.69 12.71
C ASN A 103 11.37 -4.45 12.28
N LYS A 104 12.18 -3.96 13.21
CA LYS A 104 13.59 -3.61 12.98
C LYS A 104 14.45 -4.80 12.58
N SER A 105 14.09 -6.03 12.96
CA SER A 105 14.88 -7.21 12.56
C SER A 105 14.89 -7.40 11.04
N LEU A 106 13.89 -6.87 10.33
CA LEU A 106 13.74 -6.97 8.89
C LEU A 106 14.37 -5.80 8.12
N TRP A 107 14.95 -4.80 8.80
CA TRP A 107 15.54 -3.64 8.10
C TRP A 107 16.85 -3.99 7.39
N ASN A 108 17.55 -5.02 7.88
CA ASN A 108 18.73 -5.59 7.22
C ASN A 108 18.36 -6.76 6.29
N TYR A 109 17.11 -6.82 5.83
CA TYR A 109 16.65 -7.85 4.91
C TYR A 109 17.41 -7.74 3.58
N GLY A 110 18.45 -8.57 3.43
CA GLY A 110 19.27 -8.66 2.23
C GLY A 110 18.68 -9.62 1.21
N GLY A 111 17.37 -9.52 0.96
CA GLY A 111 16.57 -10.49 0.20
C GLY A 111 17.35 -11.13 -0.95
N ARG A 112 17.30 -12.48 -1.03
CA ARG A 112 17.96 -13.25 -2.09
C ARG A 112 17.52 -12.68 -3.45
N ARG A 113 18.43 -11.96 -4.11
CA ARG A 113 18.25 -11.47 -5.48
C ARG A 113 18.13 -12.63 -6.44
#